data_AF-G5AU08-F1
#
_entry.id   AF-G5AU08-F1
#
_cell.length_a   1.000
_cell.length_b   1.000
_cell.length_c   1.000
_cell.angle_alpha   90.00
_cell.angle_beta   90.00
_cell.angle_gamma   90.00
#
_symmetry.space_group_name_H-M   'P 1'
#
loop_
_entity.id
_entity.type
_entity.pdbx_description
1 polymer ?
#
loop_
_entity_poly.entity_id
_entity_poly.type
_entity_poly.pdbx_seq_one_letter_code
_entity_poly.pdbx_strand_id
1 'polypeptide(L)'
;MRPDAEGPACSSSPQSQGWLPVQSSCFQDEYSASAVGQQERGLGDSSEPDIPLLEAVHCCSSDPLLVLYRELRTLRPSWEGREARWEALKAHPADRQGTERRSLQRSALLWLYPWVRPSQEGCSGQEEKEKEELGKDLERRNEGQEQISMAFGLAIGPLAPALGPVSGGHINPAVTLALLVGNQISLLRAVFYVAAQLVGAIAGAGILYGVAPTNARGNLAVNALNNNTTPGQAVVVELILTFQLALCIFSSTDSRRTSPVGSPALSIGFSVALGHLVGIYFTGCSMNPARSFGPAVVMKRFSSSHWVFWVGPIVGAMLAAILYFYLLFPHSLSLSERMAIIKGTYEPEDDWEDQREERKKTIELTAH
;
A
#
# COMPACT_ATOMS: atom_id res chain seq x y z
N MET A 1 38.53 -72.31 -30.24
CA MET A 1 37.86 -72.45 -31.55
C MET A 1 36.60 -71.58 -31.55
N ARG A 2 36.24 -71.02 -32.71
CA ARG A 2 34.92 -70.43 -33.06
C ARG A 2 34.19 -71.45 -33.99
N PRO A 3 32.86 -71.39 -34.24
CA PRO A 3 32.00 -70.24 -34.61
C PRO A 3 30.86 -69.97 -33.59
N ASP A 4 30.05 -68.90 -33.60
CA ASP A 4 29.32 -68.15 -34.65
C ASP A 4 28.20 -68.99 -35.32
N ALA A 5 26.94 -68.55 -35.53
CA ALA A 5 26.20 -67.31 -35.19
C ALA A 5 24.77 -67.70 -34.67
N GLU A 6 23.63 -66.98 -34.71
CA GLU A 6 23.22 -65.69 -35.30
C GLU A 6 22.00 -65.07 -34.53
N GLY A 7 20.93 -64.59 -35.20
CA GLY A 7 19.69 -64.02 -34.62
C GLY A 7 18.41 -64.65 -35.20
N PRO A 8 17.21 -64.01 -35.17
CA PRO A 8 16.84 -62.64 -34.76
C PRO A 8 15.78 -62.62 -33.60
N ALA A 9 15.03 -61.55 -33.31
CA ALA A 9 15.33 -60.15 -32.94
C ALA A 9 13.98 -59.41 -32.65
N CYS A 10 13.97 -58.39 -31.79
CA CYS A 10 12.86 -57.42 -31.56
C CYS A 10 11.55 -57.95 -30.92
N SER A 11 10.79 -57.18 -30.11
CA SER A 11 10.93 -55.78 -29.64
C SER A 11 10.12 -55.47 -28.36
N SER A 12 10.64 -54.56 -27.51
CA SER A 12 9.96 -53.54 -26.65
C SER A 12 8.68 -53.87 -25.83
N SER A 13 8.49 -53.40 -24.59
CA SER A 13 9.33 -52.62 -23.66
C SER A 13 8.73 -52.65 -22.23
N PRO A 14 9.49 -52.30 -21.16
CA PRO A 14 9.00 -52.37 -19.77
C PRO A 14 8.74 -50.99 -19.11
N GLN A 15 7.80 -50.93 -18.15
CA GLN A 15 7.93 -50.24 -16.83
C GLN A 15 6.58 -50.15 -16.08
N SER A 16 6.53 -50.61 -14.83
CA SER A 16 6.06 -49.86 -13.64
C SER A 16 5.80 -50.76 -12.41
N GLN A 17 6.66 -50.64 -11.40
CA GLN A 17 6.40 -50.97 -9.99
C GLN A 17 6.77 -49.70 -9.20
N GLY A 18 6.16 -49.36 -8.06
CA GLY A 18 5.02 -49.94 -7.35
C GLY A 18 4.61 -48.99 -6.20
N TRP A 19 3.40 -49.12 -5.66
CA TRP A 19 2.86 -48.22 -4.63
C TRP A 19 2.78 -48.89 -3.25
N LEU A 20 3.39 -48.29 -2.22
CA LEU A 20 3.04 -48.48 -0.80
C LEU A 20 3.27 -47.15 -0.01
N PRO A 21 2.63 -46.95 1.15
CA PRO A 21 2.36 -45.61 1.69
C PRO A 21 3.36 -45.09 2.74
N VAL A 22 3.34 -43.78 2.96
CA VAL A 22 4.00 -43.09 4.09
C VAL A 22 3.06 -43.06 5.31
N GLN A 23 3.58 -43.39 6.50
CA GLN A 23 2.84 -43.27 7.76
C GLN A 23 3.05 -41.91 8.43
N SER A 24 2.05 -41.50 9.22
CA SER A 24 2.10 -40.35 10.12
C SER A 24 2.66 -40.74 11.49
N SER A 25 3.50 -39.88 12.08
CA SER A 25 3.88 -39.96 13.50
C SER A 25 3.92 -38.56 14.12
N CYS A 26 3.23 -38.39 15.25
CA CYS A 26 3.28 -37.17 16.06
C CYS A 26 4.61 -37.08 16.82
N PHE A 27 4.93 -35.88 17.30
CA PHE A 27 5.98 -35.68 18.30
C PHE A 27 5.41 -34.90 19.49
N GLN A 28 5.19 -35.59 20.59
CA GLN A 28 4.98 -35.06 21.93
C GLN A 28 5.75 -35.97 22.89
N ASP A 29 6.60 -35.38 23.72
CA ASP A 29 7.08 -35.86 25.01
C ASP A 29 7.57 -34.58 25.71
N GLU A 30 6.94 -34.12 26.78
CA GLU A 30 7.10 -34.60 28.16
C GLU A 30 8.51 -34.43 28.72
N TYR A 31 8.65 -33.49 29.66
CA TYR A 31 9.76 -33.44 30.61
C TYR A 31 9.17 -33.28 32.01
N SER A 32 9.25 -34.34 32.82
CA SER A 32 8.77 -34.35 34.20
C SER A 32 9.79 -33.78 35.19
N ALA A 33 9.30 -33.34 36.35
CA ALA A 33 10.10 -32.61 37.34
C ALA A 33 11.05 -33.50 38.17
N SER A 34 12.04 -32.87 38.80
CA SER A 34 12.76 -33.36 39.97
C SER A 34 13.26 -32.17 40.80
N ALA A 35 13.23 -32.28 42.13
CA ALA A 35 13.35 -31.13 43.02
C ALA A 35 14.46 -31.29 44.09
N VAL A 36 15.34 -30.28 44.18
CA VAL A 36 16.29 -30.01 45.27
C VAL A 36 16.53 -28.48 45.24
N GLY A 37 16.55 -27.73 46.34
CA GLY A 37 16.24 -28.01 47.75
C GLY A 37 16.36 -26.70 48.58
N GLN A 38 15.64 -26.57 49.69
CA GLN A 38 15.71 -25.36 50.53
C GLN A 38 16.92 -25.36 51.46
N GLN A 39 17.59 -24.20 51.66
CA GLN A 39 18.28 -23.91 52.93
C GLN A 39 18.42 -22.41 53.20
N GLU A 40 18.24 -21.99 54.46
CA GLU A 40 18.24 -20.59 54.91
C GLU A 40 19.54 -20.14 55.60
N ARG A 41 19.75 -18.81 55.58
CA ARG A 41 20.54 -17.92 56.47
C ARG A 41 20.38 -16.50 55.88
N GLY A 42 20.11 -15.38 56.56
CA GLY A 42 20.37 -14.96 57.96
C GLY A 42 21.71 -14.20 58.02
N LEU A 43 21.85 -12.98 58.57
CA LEU A 43 20.94 -12.07 59.32
C LEU A 43 21.58 -10.64 59.41
N GLY A 44 20.80 -9.57 59.69
CA GLY A 44 21.26 -8.17 59.93
C GLY A 44 20.83 -7.17 58.83
N ASP A 45 20.03 -6.11 59.04
CA ASP A 45 20.07 -4.97 59.99
C ASP A 45 21.05 -3.85 59.52
N SER A 46 20.71 -2.55 59.39
CA SER A 46 19.63 -1.76 60.03
C SER A 46 19.13 -0.52 59.24
N SER A 47 18.13 0.17 59.82
CA SER A 47 17.64 1.56 59.59
C SER A 47 16.63 1.87 58.47
N GLU A 48 15.49 2.41 58.90
CA GLU A 48 14.36 3.04 58.16
C GLU A 48 13.94 4.30 58.98
N PRO A 49 13.25 5.32 58.42
CA PRO A 49 11.84 5.50 58.82
C PRO A 49 10.88 6.19 57.80
N ASP A 50 9.59 5.85 57.94
CA ASP A 50 8.33 6.62 57.75
C ASP A 50 8.10 7.55 56.52
N ILE A 51 7.05 7.47 55.65
CA ILE A 51 5.58 7.20 55.79
C ILE A 51 4.84 8.40 56.42
N PRO A 52 3.66 8.94 55.94
CA PRO A 52 2.52 8.26 55.26
C PRO A 52 1.79 8.94 54.06
N LEU A 53 0.99 8.13 53.31
CA LEU A 53 -0.37 8.40 52.70
C LEU A 53 -0.57 9.61 51.73
N LEU A 54 -1.55 9.68 50.80
CA LEU A 54 -2.70 8.84 50.40
C LEU A 54 -3.12 9.13 48.92
N GLU A 55 -3.81 8.17 48.28
CA GLU A 55 -4.86 8.31 47.23
C GLU A 55 -4.56 8.66 45.73
N ALA A 56 -5.06 7.78 44.84
CA ALA A 56 -5.56 7.95 43.44
C ALA A 56 -4.67 8.64 42.35
N VAL A 57 -4.51 8.09 41.13
CA VAL A 57 -5.54 8.03 40.06
C VAL A 57 -5.13 7.04 38.92
N HIS A 58 -6.14 6.60 38.15
CA HIS A 58 -6.16 5.69 36.99
C HIS A 58 -4.99 5.66 35.98
N CYS A 59 -4.87 4.50 35.32
CA CYS A 59 -4.16 4.25 34.07
C CYS A 59 -4.56 5.22 32.93
N CYS A 60 -3.65 5.42 31.97
CA CYS A 60 -4.04 5.65 30.57
C CYS A 60 -3.00 5.05 29.60
N SER A 61 -3.44 4.70 28.38
CA SER A 61 -2.64 3.96 27.39
C SER A 61 -1.60 4.82 26.67
N SER A 62 -0.49 4.20 26.26
CA SER A 62 0.58 4.82 25.46
C SER A 62 0.26 4.79 23.96
N ASP A 63 -0.74 5.56 23.52
CA ASP A 63 -1.10 5.69 22.11
C ASP A 63 -0.34 6.84 21.41
N PRO A 64 0.56 6.54 20.43
CA PRO A 64 1.33 7.57 19.73
C PRO A 64 0.48 8.48 18.82
N LEU A 65 -0.72 8.07 18.39
CA LEU A 65 -1.62 8.92 17.59
C LEU A 65 -2.11 10.14 18.38
N LEU A 66 -2.26 9.98 19.69
CA LEU A 66 -2.75 11.03 20.60
C LEU A 66 -1.70 12.15 20.81
N VAL A 67 -0.41 11.83 20.64
CA VAL A 67 0.69 12.81 20.58
C VAL A 67 0.61 13.63 19.29
N LEU A 68 0.44 12.96 18.14
CA LEU A 68 0.33 13.62 16.84
C LEU A 68 -0.88 14.57 16.76
N TYR A 69 -2.00 14.17 17.36
CA TYR A 69 -3.22 15.00 17.45
C TYR A 69 -3.05 16.22 18.37
N ARG A 70 -2.18 16.17 19.39
CA ARG A 70 -1.85 17.34 20.23
C ARG A 70 -1.04 18.37 19.45
N GLU A 71 0.03 17.94 18.77
CA GLU A 71 0.90 18.84 18.00
C GLU A 71 0.13 19.60 16.90
N LEU A 72 -0.69 18.88 16.12
CA LEU A 72 -1.49 19.47 15.04
C LEU A 72 -2.53 20.50 15.53
N ARG A 73 -2.88 20.51 16.82
CA ARG A 73 -3.84 21.48 17.38
C ARG A 73 -3.25 22.87 17.61
N THR A 74 -1.91 23.01 17.58
CA THR A 74 -1.21 24.30 17.81
C THR A 74 -1.22 25.23 16.59
N LEU A 75 -1.42 24.69 15.38
CA LEU A 75 -1.24 25.40 14.11
C LEU A 75 -2.54 25.96 13.50
N ARG A 76 -3.45 26.50 14.33
CA ARG A 76 -4.67 27.18 13.85
C ARG A 76 -4.55 28.71 14.00
N PRO A 77 -4.53 29.48 12.89
CA PRO A 77 -4.71 30.94 12.94
C PRO A 77 -6.10 31.29 13.51
N SER A 78 -6.19 32.28 14.40
CA SER A 78 -7.47 32.72 14.96
C SER A 78 -8.36 33.41 13.92
N TRP A 79 -9.67 33.17 14.00
CA TRP A 79 -10.66 33.71 13.06
C TRP A 79 -11.59 34.76 13.67
N GLU A 80 -11.34 35.18 14.90
CA GLU A 80 -12.19 36.06 15.71
C GLU A 80 -12.06 37.56 15.33
N GLY A 81 -11.14 37.91 14.42
CA GLY A 81 -10.83 39.30 14.07
C GLY A 81 -11.74 39.99 13.04
N ARG A 82 -12.92 39.45 12.69
CA ARG A 82 -13.73 39.98 11.57
C ARG A 82 -15.12 40.54 11.88
N GLU A 83 -15.77 40.19 12.98
CA GLU A 83 -17.10 40.75 13.30
C GLU A 83 -17.02 42.18 13.87
N ALA A 84 -15.97 42.50 14.63
CA ALA A 84 -15.73 43.83 15.20
C ALA A 84 -15.64 44.97 14.16
N ARG A 85 -15.35 44.65 12.88
CA ARG A 85 -15.26 45.64 11.79
C ARG A 85 -16.63 46.02 11.20
N TRP A 86 -17.70 45.29 11.52
CA TRP A 86 -19.03 45.52 10.94
C TRP A 86 -19.94 46.39 11.83
N GLU A 87 -19.83 46.28 13.15
CA GLU A 87 -20.53 47.19 14.08
C GLU A 87 -20.00 48.63 14.02
N ALA A 88 -18.70 48.80 13.73
CA ALA A 88 -18.05 50.12 13.61
C ALA A 88 -18.62 51.01 12.48
N LEU A 89 -19.38 50.44 11.53
CA LEU A 89 -19.98 51.17 10.40
C LEU A 89 -21.40 51.68 10.66
N LYS A 90 -22.00 51.41 11.84
CA LYS A 90 -23.36 51.88 12.18
C LYS A 90 -23.42 53.28 12.79
N ALA A 91 -22.28 53.90 13.08
CA ALA A 91 -22.18 55.08 13.94
C ALA A 91 -21.94 56.41 13.19
N HIS A 92 -22.87 56.83 12.31
CA HIS A 92 -23.04 58.25 11.96
C HIS A 92 -24.39 58.55 11.28
N PRO A 93 -25.22 59.48 11.81
CA PRO A 93 -26.46 59.92 11.16
C PRO A 93 -26.29 61.27 10.44
N ALA A 94 -26.49 61.30 9.11
CA ALA A 94 -26.72 62.54 8.36
C ALA A 94 -27.43 62.29 7.01
N ASP A 95 -28.65 62.82 6.91
CA ASP A 95 -29.36 63.31 5.72
C ASP A 95 -29.03 62.74 4.31
N ARG A 96 -29.99 61.99 3.75
CA ARG A 96 -30.69 62.42 2.52
C ARG A 96 -32.08 61.80 2.39
N GLN A 97 -33.03 62.61 1.91
CA GLN A 97 -34.44 62.23 1.78
C GLN A 97 -34.72 61.33 0.57
N GLY A 98 -35.81 60.55 0.65
CA GLY A 98 -36.61 60.19 -0.53
C GLY A 98 -36.36 58.84 -1.21
N THR A 99 -36.53 57.71 -0.51
CA THR A 99 -36.95 56.44 -1.18
C THR A 99 -37.68 55.41 -0.28
N GLU A 100 -38.25 55.83 0.87
CA GLU A 100 -39.16 54.94 1.61
C GLU A 100 -40.49 54.70 0.86
N ARG A 101 -40.93 53.42 0.86
CA ARG A 101 -42.33 52.93 1.02
C ARG A 101 -42.61 51.54 0.43
N ARG A 102 -41.61 50.77 -0.06
CA ARG A 102 -41.83 49.40 -0.59
C ARG A 102 -41.00 48.27 0.04
N SER A 103 -40.01 48.55 0.90
CA SER A 103 -39.20 47.53 1.59
C SER A 103 -39.80 47.06 2.93
N LEU A 104 -40.33 48.00 3.73
CA LEU A 104 -40.68 47.76 5.14
C LEU A 104 -41.79 46.72 5.39
N GLN A 105 -42.64 46.40 4.40
CA GLN A 105 -43.67 45.37 4.55
C GLN A 105 -43.15 43.92 4.41
N ARG A 106 -41.92 43.69 3.95
CA ARG A 106 -41.33 42.33 3.89
C ARG A 106 -40.49 41.98 5.11
N SER A 107 -39.82 42.95 5.73
CA SER A 107 -38.96 42.68 6.89
C SER A 107 -39.73 42.26 8.15
N ALA A 108 -40.97 42.76 8.33
CA ALA A 108 -41.77 42.47 9.52
C ALA A 108 -42.16 40.98 9.69
N LEU A 109 -42.25 40.21 8.60
CA LEU A 109 -42.65 38.80 8.64
C LEU A 109 -41.50 37.83 9.02
N LEU A 110 -40.24 38.28 8.97
CA LEU A 110 -39.08 37.43 9.29
C LEU A 110 -38.70 37.44 10.79
N TRP A 111 -39.22 38.37 11.59
CA TRP A 111 -38.88 38.51 13.01
C TRP A 111 -39.73 37.65 13.97
N LEU A 112 -40.81 37.03 13.50
CA LEU A 112 -41.69 36.18 14.34
C LEU A 112 -41.42 34.67 14.21
N TYR A 113 -40.59 34.26 13.25
CA TYR A 113 -40.33 32.83 12.99
C TYR A 113 -39.53 32.04 14.05
N PRO A 114 -38.74 32.64 14.98
CA PRO A 114 -38.06 31.87 16.02
C PRO A 114 -38.98 31.26 17.11
N TRP A 115 -40.25 31.69 17.20
CA TRP A 115 -41.12 31.40 18.36
C TRP A 115 -42.32 30.50 18.08
N VAL A 116 -42.23 29.67 17.04
CA VAL A 116 -43.10 28.49 16.87
C VAL A 116 -42.22 27.25 16.69
N ARG A 117 -41.68 26.75 17.81
CA ARG A 117 -41.22 25.35 17.86
C ARG A 117 -42.46 24.45 18.01
N PRO A 118 -42.78 23.55 17.06
CA PRO A 118 -43.58 22.38 17.42
C PRO A 118 -42.79 21.54 18.44
N SER A 119 -43.47 20.79 19.32
CA SER A 119 -42.75 19.83 20.16
C SER A 119 -42.07 18.80 19.24
N GLN A 120 -40.75 18.66 19.41
CA GLN A 120 -39.86 17.81 18.62
C GLN A 120 -39.44 16.55 19.39
N GLU A 121 -40.19 16.20 20.45
CA GLU A 121 -39.94 15.05 21.34
C GLU A 121 -40.16 13.67 20.67
N GLY A 122 -40.41 13.63 19.35
CA GLY A 122 -40.61 12.40 18.58
C GLY A 122 -39.65 12.18 17.40
N CYS A 123 -39.01 13.22 16.84
CA CYS A 123 -38.18 13.08 15.62
C CYS A 123 -36.67 13.16 15.85
N SER A 124 -36.21 13.80 16.94
CA SER A 124 -34.77 13.88 17.26
C SER A 124 -34.13 12.50 17.35
N GLY A 125 -34.73 11.59 18.11
CA GLY A 125 -34.22 10.23 18.32
C GLY A 125 -34.31 9.30 17.09
N GLN A 126 -34.88 9.74 15.98
CA GLN A 126 -34.77 9.04 14.69
C GLN A 126 -33.63 9.62 13.84
N GLU A 127 -33.50 10.95 13.78
CA GLU A 127 -32.40 11.62 13.07
C GLU A 127 -31.04 11.38 13.77
N GLU A 128 -31.01 11.20 15.09
CA GLU A 128 -29.81 10.80 15.84
C GLU A 128 -29.43 9.34 15.57
N LYS A 129 -30.39 8.41 15.49
CA LYS A 129 -30.13 7.01 15.11
C LYS A 129 -29.62 6.88 13.68
N GLU A 130 -30.19 7.63 12.74
CA GLU A 130 -29.72 7.65 11.35
C GLU A 130 -28.27 8.17 11.24
N LYS A 131 -27.89 9.16 12.06
CA LYS A 131 -26.50 9.62 12.18
C LYS A 131 -25.59 8.59 12.87
N GLU A 132 -26.09 7.88 13.88
CA GLU A 132 -25.35 6.84 14.59
C GLU A 132 -25.08 5.61 13.71
N GLU A 133 -26.06 5.16 12.94
CA GLU A 133 -25.89 4.08 11.95
C GLU A 133 -24.99 4.52 10.79
N LEU A 134 -25.16 5.75 10.27
CA LEU A 134 -24.27 6.31 9.25
C LEU A 134 -22.81 6.40 9.74
N GLY A 135 -22.60 6.73 11.02
CA GLY A 135 -21.29 6.72 11.67
C GLY A 135 -20.68 5.31 11.67
N LYS A 136 -21.40 4.32 12.20
CA LYS A 136 -20.97 2.91 12.22
C LYS A 136 -20.75 2.32 10.83
N ASP A 137 -21.48 2.81 9.82
CA ASP A 137 -21.27 2.44 8.42
C ASP A 137 -20.04 3.11 7.80
N LEU A 138 -19.65 4.31 8.24
CA LEU A 138 -18.38 4.94 7.84
C LEU A 138 -17.19 4.23 8.51
N GLU A 139 -17.28 3.94 9.80
CA GLU A 139 -16.25 3.22 10.56
C GLU A 139 -15.98 1.83 9.95
N ARG A 140 -17.02 1.00 9.75
CA ARG A 140 -16.89 -0.34 9.13
C ARG A 140 -16.36 -0.31 7.69
N ARG A 141 -16.56 0.80 6.95
CA ARG A 141 -15.95 0.98 5.62
C ARG A 141 -14.46 1.29 5.75
N ASN A 142 -14.08 2.22 6.64
CA ASN A 142 -12.68 2.57 6.88
C ASN A 142 -11.85 1.36 7.36
N GLU A 143 -12.37 0.58 8.32
CA GLU A 143 -11.75 -0.67 8.80
C GLU A 143 -11.43 -1.63 7.63
N GLY A 144 -12.41 -1.86 6.74
CA GLY A 144 -12.22 -2.70 5.56
C GLY A 144 -11.21 -2.12 4.56
N GLN A 145 -11.12 -0.79 4.43
CA GLN A 145 -10.18 -0.12 3.53
C GLN A 145 -8.74 -0.18 4.06
N GLU A 146 -8.53 -0.09 5.37
CA GLU A 146 -7.23 -0.30 6.01
C GLU A 146 -6.76 -1.75 5.84
N GLN A 147 -7.66 -2.73 6.08
CA GLN A 147 -7.38 -4.15 5.84
C GLN A 147 -6.97 -4.43 4.38
N ILE A 148 -7.70 -3.87 3.39
CA ILE A 148 -7.34 -4.00 1.97
C ILE A 148 -5.98 -3.34 1.69
N SER A 149 -5.73 -2.14 2.21
CA SER A 149 -4.49 -1.40 1.98
C SER A 149 -3.28 -2.14 2.53
N MET A 150 -3.39 -2.67 3.75
CA MET A 150 -2.37 -3.50 4.37
C MET A 150 -2.20 -4.84 3.64
N ALA A 151 -3.28 -5.49 3.16
CA ALA A 151 -3.18 -6.73 2.39
C ALA A 151 -2.42 -6.55 1.07
N PHE A 152 -2.64 -5.45 0.33
CA PHE A 152 -1.87 -5.16 -0.89
C PHE A 152 -0.41 -4.82 -0.58
N GLY A 153 -0.14 -4.04 0.46
CA GLY A 153 1.23 -3.72 0.89
C GLY A 153 2.02 -4.95 1.38
N LEU A 154 1.39 -5.78 2.22
CA LEU A 154 1.96 -7.02 2.75
C LEU A 154 1.94 -8.19 1.75
N ALA A 155 1.32 -8.05 0.59
CA ALA A 155 1.53 -8.96 -0.54
C ALA A 155 2.82 -8.60 -1.31
N ILE A 156 3.02 -7.32 -1.64
CA ILE A 156 4.21 -6.87 -2.37
C ILE A 156 5.46 -6.94 -1.49
N GLY A 157 5.35 -6.58 -0.20
CA GLY A 157 6.47 -6.53 0.73
C GLY A 157 7.30 -7.82 0.80
N PRO A 158 6.70 -9.02 1.00
CA PRO A 158 7.42 -10.30 1.00
C PRO A 158 7.73 -10.86 -0.40
N LEU A 159 6.93 -10.53 -1.43
CA LEU A 159 7.23 -10.95 -2.81
C LEU A 159 8.47 -10.25 -3.38
N ALA A 160 8.72 -9.00 -2.98
CA ALA A 160 9.91 -8.23 -3.40
C ALA A 160 11.24 -8.92 -3.04
N PRO A 161 11.53 -9.35 -1.79
CA PRO A 161 12.75 -10.08 -1.47
C PRO A 161 12.71 -11.55 -1.92
N ALA A 162 11.54 -12.18 -2.04
CA ALA A 162 11.44 -13.57 -2.49
C ALA A 162 11.74 -13.74 -3.99
N LEU A 163 11.34 -12.77 -4.83
CA LEU A 163 11.50 -12.82 -6.29
C LEU A 163 12.49 -11.77 -6.83
N GLY A 164 12.89 -10.79 -6.02
CA GLY A 164 13.86 -9.75 -6.33
C GLY A 164 15.22 -10.28 -6.76
N PRO A 165 15.88 -11.16 -5.99
CA PRO A 165 17.18 -11.74 -6.37
C PRO A 165 17.17 -12.51 -7.70
N VAL A 166 15.99 -12.96 -8.16
CA VAL A 166 15.81 -13.71 -9.42
C VAL A 166 15.45 -12.78 -10.59
N SER A 167 14.78 -11.66 -10.33
CA SER A 167 14.07 -10.91 -11.39
C SER A 167 14.02 -9.38 -11.23
N GLY A 168 14.47 -8.81 -10.11
CA GLY A 168 14.16 -7.42 -9.73
C GLY A 168 12.73 -7.22 -9.21
N GLY A 169 11.87 -8.24 -9.23
CA GLY A 169 10.60 -8.25 -8.50
C GLY A 169 9.54 -7.23 -8.96
N HIS A 170 9.59 -6.73 -10.21
CA HIS A 170 8.79 -5.57 -10.62
C HIS A 170 7.27 -5.73 -10.39
N ILE A 171 6.73 -6.93 -10.68
CA ILE A 171 5.33 -7.36 -10.49
C ILE A 171 4.27 -6.42 -11.15
N ASN A 172 4.71 -5.44 -11.94
CA ASN A 172 3.91 -4.32 -12.43
C ASN A 172 4.40 -3.84 -13.81
N PRO A 173 3.52 -3.76 -14.84
CA PRO A 173 3.89 -3.23 -16.14
C PRO A 173 4.37 -1.78 -16.12
N ALA A 174 3.80 -0.93 -15.26
CA ALA A 174 4.18 0.48 -15.16
C ALA A 174 5.62 0.63 -14.64
N VAL A 175 5.99 -0.09 -13.57
CA VAL A 175 7.37 -0.14 -13.04
C VAL A 175 8.33 -0.71 -14.08
N THR A 176 7.93 -1.75 -14.80
CA THR A 176 8.75 -2.37 -15.85
C THR A 176 9.04 -1.40 -17.00
N LEU A 177 8.03 -0.70 -17.50
CA LEU A 177 8.21 0.32 -18.55
C LEU A 177 9.00 1.54 -18.05
N ALA A 178 8.83 1.92 -16.78
CA ALA A 178 9.61 2.99 -16.17
C ALA A 178 11.11 2.63 -16.04
N LEU A 179 11.45 1.40 -15.68
CA LEU A 179 12.85 0.93 -15.67
C LEU A 179 13.46 0.84 -17.08
N LEU A 180 12.66 0.52 -18.10
CA LEU A 180 13.11 0.61 -19.50
C LEU A 180 13.41 2.07 -19.89
N VAL A 181 12.53 3.02 -19.53
CA VAL A 181 12.70 4.46 -19.78
C VAL A 181 13.87 5.05 -18.98
N GLY A 182 14.11 4.56 -17.76
CA GLY A 182 15.28 4.86 -16.94
C GLY A 182 16.58 4.20 -17.40
N ASN A 183 16.56 3.47 -18.52
CA ASN A 183 17.71 2.77 -19.10
C ASN A 183 18.35 1.75 -18.11
N GLN A 184 17.52 1.02 -17.35
CA GLN A 184 17.94 0.02 -16.37
C GLN A 184 17.76 -1.43 -16.86
N ILE A 185 16.93 -1.66 -17.88
CA ILE A 185 16.64 -3.00 -18.43
C ILE A 185 16.60 -2.98 -19.96
N SER A 186 16.82 -4.15 -20.58
CA SER A 186 16.67 -4.33 -22.02
C SER A 186 15.21 -4.38 -22.47
N LEU A 187 14.97 -4.00 -23.73
CA LEU A 187 13.64 -3.99 -24.34
C LEU A 187 13.01 -5.40 -24.34
N LEU A 188 13.79 -6.43 -24.65
CA LEU A 188 13.32 -7.82 -24.62
C LEU A 188 12.91 -8.25 -23.20
N ARG A 189 13.71 -7.92 -22.17
CA ARG A 189 13.36 -8.19 -20.77
C ARG A 189 12.06 -7.48 -20.39
N ALA A 190 11.90 -6.22 -20.77
CA ALA A 190 10.68 -5.45 -20.52
C ALA A 190 9.43 -6.10 -21.16
N VAL A 191 9.51 -6.51 -22.43
CA VAL A 191 8.40 -7.16 -23.15
C VAL A 191 8.01 -8.49 -22.49
N PHE A 192 8.98 -9.38 -22.20
CA PHE A 192 8.69 -10.66 -21.53
C PHE A 192 8.14 -10.47 -20.12
N TYR A 193 8.62 -9.47 -19.37
CA TYR A 193 8.10 -9.14 -18.04
C TYR A 193 6.65 -8.68 -18.09
N VAL A 194 6.30 -7.74 -18.98
CA VAL A 194 4.91 -7.28 -19.13
C VAL A 194 3.99 -8.44 -19.54
N ALA A 195 4.42 -9.28 -20.49
CA ALA A 195 3.65 -10.46 -20.88
C ALA A 195 3.43 -11.44 -19.71
N ALA A 196 4.49 -11.78 -18.96
CA ALA A 196 4.40 -12.67 -17.81
C ALA A 196 3.55 -12.08 -16.67
N GLN A 197 3.63 -10.78 -16.42
CA GLN A 197 2.81 -10.08 -15.42
C GLN A 197 1.32 -10.11 -15.77
N LEU A 198 0.97 -9.89 -17.05
CA LEU A 198 -0.43 -9.93 -17.51
C LEU A 198 -1.00 -11.37 -17.44
N VAL A 199 -0.24 -12.37 -17.88
CA VAL A 199 -0.62 -13.80 -17.77
C VAL A 199 -0.75 -14.22 -16.31
N GLY A 200 0.21 -13.85 -15.46
CA GLY A 200 0.18 -14.14 -14.02
C GLY A 200 -1.01 -13.51 -13.29
N ALA A 201 -1.37 -12.27 -13.65
CA ALA A 201 -2.54 -11.60 -13.08
C ALA A 201 -3.87 -12.25 -13.51
N ILE A 202 -3.98 -12.71 -14.77
CA ILE A 202 -5.14 -13.51 -15.22
C ILE A 202 -5.19 -14.85 -14.47
N ALA A 203 -4.05 -15.55 -14.32
CA ALA A 203 -3.99 -16.83 -13.63
C ALA A 203 -4.37 -16.70 -12.14
N GLY A 204 -3.81 -15.72 -11.43
CA GLY A 204 -4.16 -15.44 -10.03
C GLY A 204 -5.63 -15.06 -9.85
N ALA A 205 -6.18 -14.21 -10.72
CA ALA A 205 -7.61 -13.88 -10.72
C ALA A 205 -8.49 -15.11 -11.04
N GLY A 206 -8.05 -15.99 -11.95
CA GLY A 206 -8.75 -17.23 -12.29
C GLY A 206 -8.78 -18.23 -11.13
N ILE A 207 -7.66 -18.38 -10.43
CA ILE A 207 -7.57 -19.18 -9.19
C ILE A 207 -8.50 -18.60 -8.13
N LEU A 208 -8.46 -17.28 -7.89
CA LEU A 208 -9.35 -16.61 -6.94
C LEU A 208 -10.83 -16.79 -7.30
N TYR A 209 -11.19 -16.69 -8.58
CA TYR A 209 -12.54 -16.98 -9.07
C TYR A 209 -12.96 -18.43 -8.82
N GLY A 210 -12.02 -19.38 -8.93
CA GLY A 210 -12.27 -20.80 -8.62
C GLY A 210 -12.52 -21.07 -7.14
N VAL A 211 -11.70 -20.51 -6.25
CA VAL A 211 -11.75 -20.81 -4.79
C VAL A 211 -12.70 -19.91 -4.00
N ALA A 212 -12.98 -18.69 -4.44
CA ALA A 212 -13.83 -17.77 -3.69
C ALA A 212 -15.31 -18.21 -3.73
N PRO A 213 -16.00 -18.38 -2.58
CA PRO A 213 -17.42 -18.74 -2.56
C PRO A 213 -18.28 -17.62 -3.16
N THR A 214 -19.42 -17.99 -3.73
CA THR A 214 -20.23 -17.11 -4.59
C THR A 214 -20.74 -15.85 -3.90
N ASN A 215 -20.97 -15.89 -2.58
CA ASN A 215 -21.33 -14.74 -1.76
C ASN A 215 -20.19 -13.72 -1.58
N ALA A 216 -18.94 -14.18 -1.49
CA ALA A 216 -17.76 -13.31 -1.31
C ALA A 216 -17.13 -12.86 -2.64
N ARG A 217 -17.32 -13.63 -3.72
CA ARG A 217 -16.67 -13.42 -5.02
C ARG A 217 -17.01 -12.07 -5.67
N GLY A 218 -18.26 -11.61 -5.57
CA GLY A 218 -18.72 -10.32 -6.08
C GLY A 218 -18.27 -10.03 -7.53
N ASN A 219 -17.65 -8.86 -7.72
CA ASN A 219 -17.03 -8.44 -8.98
C ASN A 219 -15.52 -8.77 -9.07
N LEU A 220 -15.00 -9.70 -8.25
CA LEU A 220 -13.59 -10.11 -8.22
C LEU A 220 -12.58 -8.95 -8.05
N ALA A 221 -12.98 -7.92 -7.29
CA ALA A 221 -12.17 -6.71 -7.02
C ALA A 221 -11.58 -6.01 -8.27
N VAL A 222 -12.32 -6.01 -9.40
CA VAL A 222 -12.01 -5.15 -10.56
C VAL A 222 -11.97 -3.68 -10.15
N ASN A 223 -11.01 -2.94 -10.69
CA ASN A 223 -10.95 -1.49 -10.50
C ASN A 223 -12.13 -0.80 -11.20
N ALA A 224 -12.75 0.14 -10.48
CA ALA A 224 -13.89 0.93 -10.94
C ALA A 224 -13.74 2.36 -10.41
N LEU A 225 -14.11 3.34 -11.25
CA LEU A 225 -14.14 4.73 -10.81
C LEU A 225 -15.30 4.93 -9.84
N ASN A 226 -15.07 5.73 -8.80
CA ASN A 226 -16.15 6.26 -7.97
C ASN A 226 -17.08 7.14 -8.83
N ASN A 227 -18.40 7.00 -8.70
CA ASN A 227 -19.40 7.75 -9.45
C ASN A 227 -19.21 9.28 -9.37
N ASN A 228 -18.60 9.79 -8.29
CA ASN A 228 -18.33 11.20 -8.07
C ASN A 228 -16.95 11.65 -8.62
N THR A 229 -16.20 10.77 -9.31
CA THR A 229 -14.85 11.03 -9.84
C THR A 229 -14.83 10.94 -11.37
N THR A 230 -14.43 12.03 -12.04
CA THR A 230 -14.27 12.02 -13.50
C THR A 230 -13.05 11.20 -13.94
N PRO A 231 -13.02 10.66 -15.17
CA PRO A 231 -11.85 9.94 -15.68
C PRO A 231 -10.56 10.77 -15.66
N GLY A 232 -10.63 12.08 -15.89
CA GLY A 232 -9.47 12.98 -15.79
C GLY A 232 -8.90 13.07 -14.37
N GLN A 233 -9.76 13.21 -13.36
CA GLN A 233 -9.34 13.15 -11.95
C GLN A 233 -8.74 11.79 -11.59
N ALA A 234 -9.36 10.70 -12.05
CA ALA A 234 -8.86 9.35 -11.81
C ALA A 234 -7.47 9.10 -12.43
N VAL A 235 -7.17 9.63 -13.63
CA VAL A 235 -5.82 9.59 -14.22
C VAL A 235 -4.82 10.34 -13.35
N VAL A 236 -5.15 11.54 -12.88
CA VAL A 236 -4.25 12.36 -12.04
C VAL A 236 -3.96 11.65 -10.70
N VAL A 237 -4.97 11.03 -10.09
CA VAL A 237 -4.78 10.21 -8.88
C VAL A 237 -3.84 9.03 -9.17
N GLU A 238 -4.17 8.15 -10.12
CA GLU A 238 -3.35 6.96 -10.44
C GLU A 238 -1.91 7.32 -10.86
N LEU A 239 -1.72 8.46 -11.51
CA LEU A 239 -0.40 9.03 -11.83
C LEU A 239 0.38 9.34 -10.53
N ILE A 240 -0.21 10.08 -9.60
CA ILE A 240 0.46 10.45 -8.33
C ILE A 240 0.78 9.21 -7.48
N LEU A 241 -0.17 8.27 -7.36
CA LEU A 241 0.02 7.03 -6.60
C LEU A 241 1.17 6.20 -7.19
N THR A 242 1.20 6.03 -8.51
CA THR A 242 2.25 5.20 -9.14
C THR A 242 3.59 5.94 -9.24
N PHE A 243 3.59 7.26 -9.34
CA PHE A 243 4.79 8.10 -9.27
C PHE A 243 5.50 7.95 -7.92
N GLN A 244 4.77 8.04 -6.80
CA GLN A 244 5.39 7.90 -5.47
C GLN A 244 5.90 6.48 -5.22
N LEU A 245 5.20 5.45 -5.73
CA LEU A 245 5.65 4.06 -5.68
C LEU A 245 6.92 3.83 -6.49
N ALA A 246 6.97 4.34 -7.73
CA ALA A 246 8.14 4.21 -8.59
C ALA A 246 9.37 4.93 -7.99
N LEU A 247 9.21 6.14 -7.44
CA LEU A 247 10.30 6.80 -6.70
C LEU A 247 10.74 6.00 -5.46
N CYS A 248 9.81 5.42 -4.70
CA CYS A 248 10.14 4.57 -3.56
C CYS A 248 10.95 3.34 -3.99
N ILE A 249 10.56 2.68 -5.08
CA ILE A 249 11.30 1.54 -5.66
C ILE A 249 12.71 1.99 -6.04
N PHE A 250 12.87 2.97 -6.93
CA PHE A 250 14.20 3.36 -7.43
C PHE A 250 15.13 3.81 -6.29
N SER A 251 14.64 4.63 -5.36
CA SER A 251 15.43 5.10 -4.21
C SER A 251 15.70 4.04 -3.13
N SER A 252 15.08 2.86 -3.22
CA SER A 252 15.32 1.70 -2.35
C SER A 252 16.11 0.58 -3.04
N THR A 253 16.29 0.62 -4.37
CA THR A 253 17.03 -0.39 -5.15
C THR A 253 18.27 0.16 -5.86
N ASP A 254 18.59 1.44 -5.72
CA ASP A 254 19.81 2.05 -6.27
C ASP A 254 21.04 1.68 -5.44
N SER A 255 21.96 0.91 -6.03
CA SER A 255 23.23 0.48 -5.40
C SER A 255 24.16 1.64 -5.06
N ARG A 256 23.98 2.81 -5.66
CA ARG A 256 24.78 4.03 -5.39
C ARG A 256 24.39 4.72 -4.07
N ARG A 257 23.32 4.25 -3.41
CA ARG A 257 22.80 4.86 -2.18
C ARG A 257 23.66 4.52 -0.95
N THR A 258 24.46 5.48 -0.51
CA THR A 258 25.31 5.36 0.69
C THR A 258 24.57 5.50 2.03
N SER A 259 23.37 6.11 2.04
CA SER A 259 22.56 6.27 3.25
C SER A 259 21.77 4.99 3.55
N PRO A 260 21.70 4.50 4.81
CA PRO A 260 20.97 3.29 5.16
C PRO A 260 19.58 3.21 4.54
N VAL A 261 19.25 2.06 3.95
CA VAL A 261 17.99 1.81 3.24
C VAL A 261 16.95 1.15 4.15
N GLY A 262 17.38 0.57 5.28
CA GLY A 262 16.54 -0.25 6.15
C GLY A 262 16.13 -1.53 5.43
N SER A 263 14.83 -1.69 5.18
CA SER A 263 14.28 -2.81 4.41
C SER A 263 13.59 -2.29 3.14
N PRO A 264 14.23 -2.39 1.95
CA PRO A 264 13.61 -2.03 0.67
C PRO A 264 12.24 -2.71 0.47
N ALA A 265 12.16 -3.98 0.88
CA ALA A 265 10.96 -4.80 0.88
C ALA A 265 9.79 -4.13 1.64
N LEU A 266 10.01 -3.71 2.88
CA LEU A 266 8.99 -3.05 3.69
C LEU A 266 8.69 -1.63 3.20
N SER A 267 9.70 -0.86 2.78
CA SER A 267 9.50 0.48 2.22
C SER A 267 8.59 0.45 0.98
N ILE A 268 8.83 -0.47 0.05
CA ILE A 268 8.00 -0.64 -1.16
C ILE A 268 6.61 -1.17 -0.79
N GLY A 269 6.51 -2.12 0.15
CA GLY A 269 5.22 -2.63 0.66
C GLY A 269 4.35 -1.53 1.30
N PHE A 270 4.92 -0.72 2.19
CA PHE A 270 4.22 0.41 2.79
C PHE A 270 3.91 1.52 1.77
N SER A 271 4.73 1.70 0.73
CA SER A 271 4.39 2.60 -0.39
C SER A 271 3.14 2.13 -1.13
N VAL A 272 2.97 0.83 -1.36
CA VAL A 272 1.74 0.27 -1.96
C VAL A 272 0.54 0.44 -1.02
N ALA A 273 0.71 0.23 0.29
CA ALA A 273 -0.34 0.46 1.28
C ALA A 273 -0.78 1.93 1.34
N LEU A 274 0.17 2.87 1.39
CA LEU A 274 -0.09 4.32 1.31
C LEU A 274 -0.87 4.69 0.04
N GLY A 275 -0.49 4.09 -1.09
CA GLY A 275 -1.22 4.26 -2.35
C GLY A 275 -2.68 3.81 -2.26
N HIS A 276 -2.96 2.71 -1.57
CA HIS A 276 -4.31 2.17 -1.38
C HIS A 276 -5.16 3.01 -0.41
N LEU A 277 -4.57 3.51 0.69
CA LEU A 277 -5.25 4.37 1.68
C LEU A 277 -5.91 5.61 1.05
N VAL A 278 -5.37 6.11 -0.08
CA VAL A 278 -5.99 7.18 -0.87
C VAL A 278 -6.74 6.64 -2.09
N GLY A 279 -6.10 5.76 -2.88
CA GLY A 279 -6.59 5.32 -4.19
C GLY A 279 -7.90 4.53 -4.17
N ILE A 280 -8.21 3.83 -3.07
CA ILE A 280 -9.45 3.05 -2.97
C ILE A 280 -10.68 3.95 -3.16
N TYR A 281 -10.68 5.16 -2.60
CA TYR A 281 -11.81 6.10 -2.66
C TYR A 281 -12.12 6.63 -4.07
N PHE A 282 -11.15 6.60 -5.00
CA PHE A 282 -11.29 7.13 -6.35
C PHE A 282 -11.45 6.05 -7.44
N THR A 283 -10.71 4.94 -7.32
CA THR A 283 -10.54 3.94 -8.39
C THR A 283 -10.54 2.48 -7.91
N GLY A 284 -10.69 2.24 -6.60
CA GLY A 284 -10.35 0.96 -5.98
C GLY A 284 -8.83 0.66 -5.96
N CYS A 285 -8.01 1.68 -6.24
CA CYS A 285 -6.55 1.67 -6.39
C CYS A 285 -6.03 0.66 -7.45
N SER A 286 -5.56 1.17 -8.59
CA SER A 286 -4.85 0.35 -9.59
C SER A 286 -3.36 0.27 -9.27
N MET A 287 -2.63 1.39 -9.42
CA MET A 287 -1.16 1.50 -9.44
C MET A 287 -0.43 0.56 -10.42
N ASN A 288 -1.13 -0.36 -11.08
CA ASN A 288 -0.56 -1.53 -11.73
C ASN A 288 -1.54 -2.05 -12.80
N PRO A 289 -1.22 -1.87 -14.10
CA PRO A 289 -2.10 -2.29 -15.19
C PRO A 289 -2.47 -3.78 -15.15
N ALA A 290 -1.57 -4.66 -14.69
CA ALA A 290 -1.84 -6.09 -14.60
C ALA A 290 -2.85 -6.42 -13.49
N ARG A 291 -2.75 -5.76 -12.31
CA ARG A 291 -3.71 -5.89 -11.19
C ARG A 291 -5.13 -5.47 -11.58
N SER A 292 -5.27 -4.54 -12.52
CA SER A 292 -6.58 -4.13 -13.06
C SER A 292 -7.04 -5.01 -14.23
N PHE A 293 -6.11 -5.48 -15.07
CA PHE A 293 -6.41 -6.30 -16.25
C PHE A 293 -6.84 -7.73 -15.90
N GLY A 294 -6.13 -8.41 -14.99
CA GLY A 294 -6.39 -9.80 -14.59
C GLY A 294 -7.86 -10.10 -14.25
N PRO A 295 -8.46 -9.42 -13.26
CA PRO A 295 -9.86 -9.66 -12.91
C PRO A 295 -10.84 -9.13 -13.98
N ALA A 296 -10.48 -8.10 -14.75
CA ALA A 296 -11.33 -7.59 -15.84
C ALA A 296 -11.47 -8.62 -16.99
N VAL A 297 -10.39 -9.35 -17.31
CA VAL A 297 -10.40 -10.49 -18.25
C VAL A 297 -11.26 -11.63 -17.70
N VAL A 298 -11.01 -12.08 -16.48
CA VAL A 298 -11.70 -13.24 -15.87
C VAL A 298 -13.20 -12.98 -15.72
N MET A 299 -13.60 -11.79 -15.28
CA MET A 299 -15.01 -11.39 -15.17
C MET A 299 -15.63 -10.94 -16.50
N LYS A 300 -14.84 -10.86 -17.58
CA LYS A 300 -15.23 -10.30 -18.91
C LYS A 300 -15.88 -8.91 -18.80
N ARG A 301 -15.36 -8.08 -17.87
CA ARG A 301 -15.91 -6.77 -17.50
C ARG A 301 -14.83 -5.70 -17.55
N PHE A 302 -14.70 -5.08 -18.72
CA PHE A 302 -13.93 -3.86 -18.92
C PHE A 302 -14.87 -2.66 -18.76
N SER A 303 -14.54 -1.74 -17.86
CA SER A 303 -15.24 -0.45 -17.75
C SER A 303 -14.85 0.47 -18.91
N SER A 304 -15.72 1.41 -19.28
CA SER A 304 -15.43 2.43 -20.30
C SER A 304 -14.19 3.28 -19.97
N SER A 305 -13.83 3.36 -18.69
CA SER A 305 -12.65 4.07 -18.17
C SER A 305 -11.47 3.15 -17.85
N HIS A 306 -11.47 1.88 -18.28
CA HIS A 306 -10.37 0.95 -17.97
C HIS A 306 -9.00 1.44 -18.46
N TRP A 307 -8.95 2.26 -19.51
CA TRP A 307 -7.72 2.91 -20.01
C TRP A 307 -7.02 3.79 -18.96
N VAL A 308 -7.76 4.31 -17.97
CA VAL A 308 -7.20 5.10 -16.85
C VAL A 308 -6.17 4.28 -16.07
N PHE A 309 -6.45 3.00 -15.85
CA PHE A 309 -5.59 2.05 -15.12
C PHE A 309 -4.34 1.63 -15.92
N TRP A 310 -4.22 2.07 -17.17
CA TRP A 310 -3.01 1.93 -17.99
C TRP A 310 -2.27 3.26 -18.07
N VAL A 311 -2.95 4.32 -18.52
CA VAL A 311 -2.34 5.64 -18.77
C VAL A 311 -1.85 6.30 -17.48
N GLY A 312 -2.68 6.34 -16.42
CA GLY A 312 -2.30 6.94 -15.14
C GLY A 312 -1.04 6.28 -14.56
N PRO A 313 -1.03 4.96 -14.31
CA PRO A 313 0.12 4.29 -13.74
C PRO A 313 1.39 4.36 -14.61
N ILE A 314 1.28 4.15 -15.93
CA ILE A 314 2.46 4.18 -16.82
C ILE A 314 3.07 5.59 -16.87
N VAL A 315 2.26 6.64 -17.00
CA VAL A 315 2.76 8.03 -17.01
C VAL A 315 3.36 8.40 -15.64
N GLY A 316 2.73 8.03 -14.54
CA GLY A 316 3.26 8.25 -13.19
C GLY A 316 4.64 7.60 -12.98
N ALA A 317 4.76 6.32 -13.33
CA ALA A 317 6.02 5.59 -13.21
C ALA A 317 7.11 6.14 -14.15
N MET A 318 6.77 6.50 -15.39
CA MET A 318 7.72 7.11 -16.33
C MET A 318 8.22 8.47 -15.86
N LEU A 319 7.35 9.33 -15.30
CA LEU A 319 7.76 10.63 -14.75
C LEU A 319 8.70 10.45 -13.54
N ALA A 320 8.44 9.46 -12.69
CA ALA A 320 9.33 9.11 -11.58
C ALA A 320 10.70 8.63 -12.06
N ALA A 321 10.74 7.79 -13.11
CA ALA A 321 12.00 7.32 -13.70
C ALA A 321 12.78 8.46 -14.35
N ILE A 322 12.09 9.39 -15.03
CA ILE A 322 12.74 10.56 -15.63
C ILE A 322 13.36 11.46 -14.56
N LEU A 323 12.60 11.75 -13.50
CA LEU A 323 13.08 12.51 -12.35
C LEU A 323 14.30 11.83 -11.69
N TYR A 324 14.21 10.53 -11.43
CA TYR A 324 15.26 9.81 -10.70
C TYR A 324 16.54 9.60 -11.54
N PHE A 325 16.43 8.98 -12.73
CA PHE A 325 17.57 8.52 -13.52
C PHE A 325 18.16 9.57 -14.48
N TYR A 326 17.53 10.73 -14.67
CA TYR A 326 18.07 11.81 -15.52
C TYR A 326 18.21 13.17 -14.82
N LEU A 327 17.44 13.47 -13.77
CA LEU A 327 17.48 14.78 -13.10
C LEU A 327 18.14 14.75 -11.72
N LEU A 328 17.85 13.74 -10.88
CA LEU A 328 18.38 13.65 -9.51
C LEU A 328 19.69 12.86 -9.43
N PHE A 329 19.72 11.64 -9.97
CA PHE A 329 20.86 10.72 -9.89
C PHE A 329 21.22 10.14 -11.27
N PRO A 330 21.66 10.99 -12.23
CA PRO A 330 22.05 10.53 -13.55
C PRO A 330 23.26 9.57 -13.53
N HIS A 331 23.22 8.52 -14.35
CA HIS A 331 24.41 7.70 -14.62
C HIS A 331 25.26 8.34 -15.74
N SER A 332 26.58 8.27 -15.63
CA SER A 332 27.56 8.79 -16.60
C SER A 332 27.75 7.92 -17.86
N LEU A 333 26.76 7.08 -18.20
CA LEU A 333 26.80 6.17 -19.35
C LEU A 333 26.79 6.92 -20.70
N SER A 334 27.66 6.52 -21.62
CA SER A 334 27.67 6.98 -23.01
C SER A 334 26.43 6.53 -23.80
N LEU A 335 26.21 7.15 -24.97
CA LEU A 335 25.13 6.75 -25.88
C LEU A 335 25.28 5.31 -26.38
N SER A 336 26.52 4.82 -26.52
CA SER A 336 26.86 3.44 -26.89
C SER A 336 26.40 2.45 -25.82
N GLU A 337 26.73 2.68 -24.55
CA GLU A 337 26.36 1.81 -23.43
C GLU A 337 24.84 1.81 -23.21
N ARG A 338 24.20 2.98 -23.32
CA ARG A 338 22.74 3.10 -23.24
C ARG A 338 22.03 2.27 -24.31
N MET A 339 22.52 2.34 -25.55
CA MET A 339 22.05 1.52 -26.67
C MET A 339 22.33 0.02 -26.44
N ALA A 340 23.45 -0.34 -25.82
CA ALA A 340 23.78 -1.72 -25.45
C ALA A 340 22.83 -2.27 -24.37
N ILE A 341 22.48 -1.48 -23.35
CA ILE A 341 21.50 -1.87 -22.30
C ILE A 341 20.13 -2.13 -22.94
N ILE A 342 19.64 -1.23 -23.80
CA ILE A 342 18.35 -1.40 -24.51
C ILE A 342 18.34 -2.69 -25.34
N LYS A 343 19.45 -3.04 -26.00
CA LYS A 343 19.63 -4.29 -26.77
C LYS A 343 19.79 -5.53 -25.88
N GLY A 344 20.23 -5.37 -24.63
CA GLY A 344 20.62 -6.48 -23.74
C GLY A 344 22.02 -7.03 -24.02
N THR A 345 22.91 -6.20 -24.58
CA THR A 345 24.31 -6.52 -24.90
C THR A 345 25.30 -5.62 -24.15
N TYR A 346 24.89 -5.12 -22.98
CA TYR A 346 25.76 -4.36 -22.08
C TYR A 346 26.32 -5.31 -21.02
N GLU A 347 27.65 -5.36 -20.94
CA GLU A 347 28.39 -6.07 -19.91
C GLU A 347 29.13 -4.99 -19.10
N PRO A 348 28.84 -4.81 -17.79
CA PRO A 348 29.62 -3.91 -16.96
C PRO A 348 31.00 -4.53 -16.70
N GLU A 349 32.07 -3.77 -16.93
CA GLU A 349 33.45 -4.28 -16.85
C GLU A 349 33.88 -4.62 -15.40
N ASP A 350 33.44 -3.84 -14.39
CA ASP A 350 33.91 -3.95 -13.00
C ASP A 350 33.05 -4.87 -12.09
N ASP A 351 31.75 -5.02 -12.38
CA ASP A 351 30.72 -5.48 -11.43
C ASP A 351 30.86 -6.98 -11.01
N TRP A 352 31.62 -7.77 -11.76
CA TRP A 352 31.78 -9.22 -11.51
C TRP A 352 32.80 -9.56 -10.42
N GLU A 353 33.83 -8.73 -10.22
CA GLU A 353 34.86 -8.98 -9.21
C GLU A 353 34.43 -8.42 -7.84
N ASP A 354 33.89 -7.20 -7.80
CA ASP A 354 33.38 -6.60 -6.56
C ASP A 354 32.23 -7.41 -5.96
N GLN A 355 31.24 -7.84 -6.75
CA GLN A 355 30.19 -8.72 -6.23
C GLN A 355 30.70 -10.13 -5.85
N ARG A 356 31.90 -10.56 -6.30
CA ARG A 356 32.53 -11.78 -5.77
C ARG A 356 33.17 -11.53 -4.42
N GLU A 357 33.86 -10.40 -4.27
CA GLU A 357 34.46 -9.96 -3.00
C GLU A 357 33.42 -9.71 -1.91
N GLU A 358 32.30 -9.04 -2.21
CA GLU A 358 31.20 -8.86 -1.25
C GLU A 358 30.55 -10.18 -0.83
N ARG A 359 30.35 -11.12 -1.79
CA ARG A 359 29.82 -12.44 -1.47
C ARG A 359 30.77 -13.25 -0.58
N LYS A 360 32.10 -13.18 -0.78
CA LYS A 360 33.08 -13.78 0.15
C LYS A 360 32.93 -13.17 1.55
N LYS A 361 32.99 -11.84 1.66
CA LYS A 361 32.91 -11.12 2.94
C LYS A 361 31.62 -11.41 3.71
N THR A 362 30.50 -11.54 3.00
CA THR A 362 29.21 -11.89 3.62
C THR A 362 29.19 -13.34 4.14
N ILE A 363 29.80 -14.29 3.42
CA ILE A 363 29.95 -15.68 3.85
C ILE A 363 30.88 -15.76 5.08
N GLU A 364 32.01 -15.04 5.07
CA GLU A 364 32.95 -14.98 6.20
C GLU A 364 32.30 -14.34 7.45
N LEU A 365 31.51 -13.28 7.28
CA LEU A 365 30.74 -12.63 8.36
C LEU A 365 29.53 -13.43 8.86
N THR A 366 29.17 -14.54 8.22
CA THR A 366 28.08 -15.45 8.63
C THR A 366 28.56 -16.85 9.00
N ALA A 367 29.88 -17.07 9.03
CA ALA A 367 30.53 -18.29 9.48
C ALA A 367 31.08 -18.21 10.93
N HIS A 368 30.77 -17.12 11.64
CA HIS A 368 31.16 -16.80 13.02
C HIS A 368 29.94 -16.47 13.89
#